data_AF-A0A8B6D178-F1
#
_entry.id   AF-A0A8B6D178-F1
#
_cell.length_a   1.000
_cell.length_b   1.000
_cell.length_c   1.000
_cell.angle_alpha   90.00
_cell.angle_beta   90.00
_cell.angle_gamma   90.00
#
_symmetry.space_group_name_H-M   'P 1'
#
loop_
_entity.id
_entity.type
_entity.pdbx_description
1 polymer ?
#
loop_
_entity_poly.entity_id
_entity_poly.type
_entity_poly.pdbx_seq_one_letter_code
_entity_poly.pdbx_strand_id
1 'polypeptide(L)'
;MEVMDVKDNTRYFIAKCANIKSLQTCINNSRWACRDRITYHSQPRETLSSAFQTSNVIIIFSVNNCHGWHGYVEMHSKPKIDANSNKEFDVDSDKSDNVAAGKEMPNSDNSKKDDDQSPWFYFNLKWITEYSTQFGEQCFPFQKTANFYCIDKTLLNKARNWHEIDEETGQELCKQKDEHYKKLKNKTGRKSKTT
;
A
#
# COMPACT_ATOMS: atom_id res chain seq x y z
N MET A 1 6.29 33.00 -15.21
CA MET A 1 7.41 32.05 -15.15
C MET A 1 7.17 31.24 -13.88
N GLU A 2 6.47 30.11 -13.98
CA GLU A 2 6.25 29.23 -12.83
C GLU A 2 7.58 28.55 -12.51
N VAL A 3 8.18 28.95 -11.39
CA VAL A 3 9.34 28.27 -10.83
C VAL A 3 8.81 26.90 -10.38
N MET A 4 9.13 25.85 -11.14
CA MET A 4 8.88 24.48 -10.70
C MET A 4 9.74 24.28 -9.46
N ASP A 5 9.10 24.27 -8.30
CA ASP A 5 9.73 24.01 -7.01
C ASP A 5 10.32 22.60 -7.07
N VAL A 6 11.64 22.51 -7.27
CA VAL A 6 12.33 21.23 -7.35
C VAL A 6 12.34 20.67 -5.95
N LYS A 7 11.49 19.68 -5.71
CA LYS A 7 11.50 18.88 -4.49
C LYS A 7 12.80 18.08 -4.47
N ASP A 8 13.85 18.65 -3.90
CA ASP A 8 15.18 18.05 -3.83
C ASP A 8 15.24 16.83 -2.89
N ASN A 9 14.19 16.57 -2.11
CA ASN A 9 14.13 15.49 -1.15
C ASN A 9 13.07 14.44 -1.55
N THR A 10 13.35 13.15 -1.31
CA THR A 10 12.40 12.05 -1.51
C THR A 10 12.19 11.28 -0.21
N ARG A 11 10.94 11.14 0.21
CA ARG A 11 10.55 10.37 1.40
C ARG A 11 9.87 9.08 0.99
N TYR A 12 10.18 8.00 1.71
CA TYR A 12 9.76 6.65 1.37
C TYR A 12 8.89 6.06 2.47
N PHE A 13 7.74 5.51 2.10
CA PHE A 13 6.79 4.91 3.03
C PHE A 13 6.41 3.49 2.59
N ILE A 14 6.22 2.60 3.55
CA ILE A 14 5.73 1.25 3.30
C ILE A 14 4.20 1.23 3.36
N ALA A 15 3.55 0.72 2.30
CA ALA A 15 2.12 0.42 2.30
C ALA A 15 1.89 -1.08 2.41
N LYS A 16 1.16 -1.50 3.46
CA LYS A 16 0.76 -2.89 3.68
C LYS A 16 -0.66 -3.10 3.16
N CYS A 17 -0.80 -3.93 2.13
CA CYS A 17 -2.10 -4.32 1.59
C CYS A 17 -2.64 -5.53 2.35
N ALA A 18 -3.94 -5.53 2.63
CA ALA A 18 -4.60 -6.69 3.23
C ALA A 18 -4.54 -7.92 2.31
N ASN A 19 -4.73 -7.73 1.00
CA ASN A 19 -4.74 -8.80 0.01
C ASN A 19 -4.35 -8.28 -1.39
N ILE A 20 -4.16 -9.22 -2.33
CA ILE A 20 -3.78 -8.94 -3.73
C ILE A 20 -4.90 -8.18 -4.47
N LYS A 21 -6.18 -8.46 -4.16
CA LYS A 21 -7.33 -7.77 -4.79
C LYS A 21 -7.27 -6.26 -4.54
N SER A 22 -6.99 -5.83 -3.31
CA SER A 22 -6.80 -4.40 -3.01
C SER A 22 -5.66 -3.80 -3.84
N LEU A 23 -4.52 -4.50 -3.93
CA LEU A 23 -3.39 -4.05 -4.74
C LEU A 23 -3.77 -3.91 -6.22
N GLN A 24 -4.49 -4.87 -6.79
CA GLN A 24 -4.97 -4.81 -8.18
C GLN A 24 -5.92 -3.63 -8.42
N THR A 25 -6.84 -3.36 -7.48
CA THR A 25 -7.69 -2.17 -7.54
C THR A 25 -6.85 -0.88 -7.55
N CYS A 26 -5.79 -0.80 -6.76
CA CYS A 26 -4.84 0.32 -6.76
C CYS A 26 -4.14 0.49 -8.12
N ILE A 27 -3.69 -0.62 -8.70
CA ILE A 27 -3.03 -0.64 -10.01
C ILE A 27 -3.97 -0.10 -11.09
N ASN A 28 -5.20 -0.64 -11.15
CA ASN A 28 -6.16 -0.28 -12.17
C ASN A 28 -6.64 1.17 -12.06
N ASN A 29 -6.82 1.67 -10.84
CA ASN A 29 -7.40 3.00 -10.60
C ASN A 29 -6.34 4.09 -10.36
N SER A 30 -5.05 3.73 -10.26
CA SER A 30 -3.96 4.65 -9.92
C SER A 30 -4.28 5.51 -8.69
N ARG A 31 -4.91 4.89 -7.69
CA ARG A 31 -5.47 5.58 -6.52
C ARG A 31 -5.40 4.68 -5.30
N TRP A 32 -5.09 5.28 -4.15
CA TRP A 32 -5.06 4.58 -2.87
C TRP A 32 -5.69 5.42 -1.77
N ALA A 33 -5.86 4.81 -0.60
CA ALA A 33 -6.49 5.46 0.54
C ALA A 33 -5.80 5.08 1.85
N CYS A 34 -5.92 5.97 2.83
CA CYS A 34 -5.60 5.71 4.22
C CYS A 34 -6.76 6.12 5.12
N ARG A 35 -6.87 5.49 6.27
CA ARG A 35 -7.67 5.96 7.40
C ARG A 35 -6.77 6.49 8.50
N ASP A 36 -7.34 7.37 9.29
CA ASP A 36 -6.74 7.77 10.56
C ASP A 36 -6.83 6.58 11.54
N ARG A 37 -5.89 6.52 12.48
CA ARG A 37 -5.80 5.48 13.49
C ARG A 37 -6.42 5.99 14.78
N ILE A 38 -7.15 5.12 15.48
CA ILE A 38 -7.81 5.43 16.76
C ILE A 38 -6.79 5.89 17.83
N THR A 39 -5.63 5.23 17.94
CA THR A 39 -4.71 5.35 19.09
C THR A 39 -3.27 5.72 18.73
N TYR A 40 -3.05 6.54 17.70
CA TYR A 40 -1.71 7.01 17.34
C TYR A 40 -1.59 8.52 17.28
N HIS A 41 -0.49 9.05 17.82
CA HIS A 41 -0.16 10.48 17.76
C HIS A 41 0.13 10.98 16.33
N SER A 42 0.51 10.09 15.41
CA SER A 42 0.79 10.43 14.02
C SER A 42 -0.23 9.75 13.11
N GLN A 43 -1.07 10.57 12.49
CA GLN A 43 -2.10 10.12 11.57
C GLN A 43 -1.53 9.95 10.16
N PRO A 44 -1.78 8.81 9.47
CA PRO A 44 -1.25 8.58 8.13
C PRO A 44 -1.54 9.70 7.15
N ARG A 45 -2.76 10.26 7.20
CA ARG A 45 -3.17 11.41 6.38
C ARG A 45 -2.25 12.60 6.57
N GLU A 46 -1.96 12.96 7.81
CA GLU A 46 -1.15 14.13 8.17
C GLU A 46 0.32 13.91 7.80
N THR A 47 0.85 12.73 8.09
CA THR A 47 2.21 12.34 7.73
C THR A 47 2.44 12.40 6.23
N LEU A 48 1.56 11.77 5.45
CA LEU A 48 1.65 11.77 3.98
C LEU A 48 1.41 13.16 3.40
N SER A 49 0.48 13.94 3.97
CA SER A 49 0.23 15.33 3.54
C SER A 49 1.43 16.23 3.77
N SER A 50 2.07 16.11 4.92
CA SER A 50 3.25 16.88 5.29
C SER A 50 4.45 16.51 4.42
N ALA A 51 4.71 15.20 4.24
CA ALA A 51 5.74 14.72 3.33
C ALA A 51 5.51 15.20 1.90
N PHE A 52 4.29 15.08 1.38
CA PHE A 52 3.98 15.52 0.01
C PHE A 52 4.14 17.04 -0.20
N GLN A 53 4.07 17.85 0.85
CA GLN A 53 4.29 19.30 0.74
C GLN A 53 5.75 19.65 0.54
N THR A 54 6.66 18.91 1.17
CA THR A 54 8.08 19.28 1.25
C THR A 54 8.98 18.36 0.44
N SER A 55 8.46 17.23 -0.04
CA SER A 55 9.25 16.21 -0.72
C SER A 55 8.47 15.50 -1.83
N ASN A 56 9.18 14.76 -2.66
CA ASN A 56 8.61 13.67 -3.42
C ASN A 56 8.27 12.54 -2.45
N VAL A 57 7.19 11.81 -2.70
CA VAL A 57 6.73 10.73 -1.82
C VAL A 57 6.61 9.45 -2.62
N ILE A 58 7.46 8.49 -2.26
CA ILE A 58 7.44 7.14 -2.84
C ILE A 58 6.78 6.20 -1.84
N ILE A 59 5.81 5.43 -2.33
CA ILE A 59 5.11 4.42 -1.52
C ILE A 59 5.45 3.04 -2.08
N ILE A 60 5.99 2.18 -1.21
CA ILE A 60 6.44 0.83 -1.55
C ILE A 60 5.42 -0.18 -1.02
N PHE A 61 4.83 -0.94 -1.93
CA PHE A 61 3.75 -1.85 -1.61
C PHE A 61 4.24 -3.25 -1.23
N SER A 62 3.63 -3.81 -0.20
CA SER A 62 3.74 -5.22 0.19
C SER A 62 2.38 -5.76 0.60
N VAL A 63 2.00 -6.91 0.04
CA VAL A 63 0.79 -7.62 0.45
C VAL A 63 1.11 -8.51 1.65
N ASN A 64 0.22 -8.49 2.65
CA ASN A 64 0.35 -9.34 3.83
C ASN A 64 0.37 -10.82 3.43
N ASN A 65 1.17 -11.62 4.15
CA ASN A 65 1.33 -13.07 3.94
C ASN A 65 1.92 -13.51 2.57
N CYS A 66 2.23 -12.58 1.66
CA CYS A 66 2.91 -12.89 0.39
C CYS A 66 4.44 -12.85 0.50
N HIS A 67 5.00 -12.45 1.66
CA HIS A 67 6.44 -12.45 1.96
C HIS A 67 7.33 -11.72 0.93
N GLY A 68 6.81 -10.67 0.30
CA GLY A 68 7.54 -9.89 -0.70
C GLY A 68 7.01 -8.48 -0.97
N TRP A 69 7.72 -7.77 -1.85
CA TRP A 69 7.46 -6.40 -2.27
C TRP A 69 6.87 -6.37 -3.68
N HIS A 70 5.70 -5.78 -3.85
CA HIS A 70 4.85 -5.97 -5.04
C HIS A 70 4.87 -4.83 -6.04
N GLY A 71 5.45 -3.70 -5.66
CA GLY A 71 5.72 -2.58 -6.54
C GLY A 71 5.98 -1.33 -5.74
N TYR A 72 6.12 -0.20 -6.42
CA TYR A 72 6.18 1.11 -5.80
C TYR A 72 5.64 2.18 -6.75
N VAL A 73 5.19 3.26 -6.13
CA VAL A 73 4.51 4.37 -6.78
C VAL A 73 5.08 5.69 -6.30
N GLU A 74 4.88 6.71 -7.11
CA GLU A 74 4.96 8.10 -6.67
C GLU A 74 3.56 8.60 -6.29
N MET A 75 3.44 9.29 -5.18
CA MET A 75 2.21 9.96 -4.77
C MET A 75 2.07 11.29 -5.51
N HIS A 76 0.89 11.54 -6.11
CA HIS A 76 0.63 12.68 -7.01
C HIS A 76 -0.44 13.65 -6.49
N SER A 77 -1.08 13.35 -5.37
CA SER A 77 -1.99 14.28 -4.70
C SER A 77 -1.94 14.12 -3.20
N LYS A 78 -2.29 15.16 -2.44
CA LYS A 78 -2.52 15.03 -0.99
C LYS A 78 -3.72 14.12 -0.71
N PRO A 79 -3.74 13.39 0.42
CA PRO A 79 -4.91 12.63 0.85
C PRO A 79 -6.06 13.59 1.17
N LYS A 80 -7.23 13.30 0.62
CA LYS A 80 -8.46 14.10 0.82
C LYS A 80 -9.67 13.19 0.92
N ILE A 81 -10.70 13.63 1.63
CA ILE A 81 -11.99 12.95 1.61
C ILE A 81 -12.56 13.11 0.20
N ASP A 82 -13.01 12.02 -0.40
CA ASP A 82 -13.70 12.09 -1.68
C ASP A 82 -15.20 12.23 -1.43
N ALA A 83 -15.77 13.36 -1.85
CA ALA A 83 -17.20 13.61 -1.73
C ALA A 83 -18.05 12.59 -2.51
N ASN A 84 -17.45 11.88 -3.48
CA ASN A 84 -18.11 10.90 -4.31
C ASN A 84 -17.88 9.43 -3.87
N SER A 85 -17.05 9.16 -2.85
CA SER A 85 -16.75 7.78 -2.42
C SER A 85 -17.78 7.15 -1.47
N ASN A 86 -18.89 7.84 -1.19
CA ASN A 86 -20.03 7.26 -0.46
C ASN A 86 -20.83 6.23 -1.27
N LYS A 87 -20.36 5.89 -2.48
CA LYS A 87 -20.88 4.79 -3.27
C LYS A 87 -19.76 3.76 -3.43
N GLU A 88 -19.94 2.63 -2.77
CA GLU A 88 -19.32 1.33 -3.09
C GLU A 88 -17.81 1.20 -2.86
N PHE A 89 -17.36 0.95 -1.63
CA PHE A 89 -16.17 0.11 -1.37
C PHE A 89 -16.28 -0.52 0.04
N ASP A 90 -17.40 -1.19 0.31
CA ASP A 90 -17.43 -2.24 1.34
C ASP A 90 -16.82 -3.50 0.72
N VAL A 91 -15.51 -3.67 0.89
CA VAL A 91 -14.84 -4.94 0.61
C VAL A 91 -15.15 -5.86 1.79
N ASP A 92 -16.17 -6.70 1.60
CA ASP A 92 -16.51 -7.93 2.31
C ASP A 92 -15.92 -8.06 3.72
N SER A 93 -16.71 -7.67 4.74
CA SER A 93 -16.67 -8.38 6.01
C SER A 93 -17.14 -9.80 5.73
N ASP A 94 -16.20 -10.74 5.84
CA ASP A 94 -16.36 -12.19 5.84
C ASP A 94 -17.66 -12.61 6.56
N LYS A 95 -18.75 -12.77 5.80
CA LYS A 95 -19.94 -13.48 6.27
C LYS A 95 -19.76 -14.92 5.86
N SER A 96 -19.22 -15.69 6.80
CA SER A 96 -19.33 -17.15 6.77
C SER A 96 -20.81 -17.51 6.77
N ASP A 97 -21.27 -18.05 5.64
CA ASP A 97 -22.51 -18.80 5.54
C ASP A 97 -22.40 -20.05 6.41
N ASN A 98 -23.22 -20.12 7.46
CA ASN A 98 -23.68 -21.41 7.99
C ASN A 98 -25.17 -21.30 8.28
N VAL A 99 -25.92 -21.94 7.40
CA VAL A 99 -27.37 -22.13 7.50
C VAL A 99 -27.62 -23.29 8.47
N ALA A 100 -28.23 -23.01 9.62
CA ALA A 100 -29.02 -23.99 10.35
C ALA A 100 -30.12 -23.27 11.16
N ALA A 101 -31.34 -23.75 11.00
CA ALA A 101 -32.58 -23.10 11.38
C ALA A 101 -32.88 -23.12 12.89
N GLY A 102 -33.48 -22.01 13.37
CA GLY A 102 -34.60 -22.01 14.31
C GLY A 102 -34.31 -21.89 15.82
N LYS A 103 -34.55 -20.70 16.39
CA LYS A 103 -35.63 -20.39 17.37
C LYS A 103 -35.36 -19.09 18.14
N GLU A 104 -36.36 -18.19 18.07
CA GLU A 104 -36.87 -17.17 19.01
C GLU A 104 -35.94 -16.39 19.98
N MET A 105 -36.05 -15.06 19.89
CA MET A 105 -35.64 -13.97 20.82
C MET A 105 -36.22 -14.13 22.25
N PRO A 106 -35.83 -13.35 23.31
CA PRO A 106 -35.25 -11.99 23.31
C PRO A 106 -34.17 -11.68 24.38
N ASN A 107 -33.30 -10.69 24.14
CA ASN A 107 -33.27 -9.42 24.88
C ASN A 107 -32.07 -8.55 24.51
N SER A 108 -32.34 -7.26 24.54
CA SER A 108 -31.42 -6.12 24.46
C SER A 108 -30.19 -6.30 25.35
N ASP A 109 -29.00 -6.22 24.75
CA ASP A 109 -27.93 -5.47 25.39
C ASP A 109 -27.13 -4.69 24.35
N ASN A 110 -27.05 -3.39 24.60
CA ASN A 110 -26.44 -2.37 23.77
C ASN A 110 -24.93 -2.32 24.08
N SER A 111 -24.14 -1.93 23.08
CA SER A 111 -22.73 -1.50 23.17
C SER A 111 -21.69 -2.64 23.20
N LYS A 112 -20.63 -2.69 22.38
CA LYS A 112 -20.01 -1.75 21.44
C LYS A 112 -19.41 -2.58 20.31
N LYS A 113 -19.83 -2.33 19.05
CA LYS A 113 -18.93 -2.54 17.92
C LYS A 113 -18.29 -1.18 17.67
N ASP A 114 -17.03 -1.05 18.07
CA ASP A 114 -16.18 0.07 17.69
C ASP A 114 -15.91 -0.05 16.18
N ASP A 115 -16.94 0.19 15.36
CA ASP A 115 -16.76 0.46 13.95
C ASP A 115 -16.10 1.82 13.87
N ASP A 116 -14.79 1.81 13.62
CA ASP A 116 -13.95 2.98 13.39
C ASP A 116 -14.57 3.84 12.28
N GLN A 117 -15.32 4.88 12.69
CA GLN A 117 -16.06 5.80 11.81
C GLN A 117 -15.13 6.80 11.09
N SER A 118 -13.81 6.66 11.20
CA SER A 118 -12.89 7.57 10.52
C SER A 118 -13.06 7.47 9.00
N PRO A 119 -13.20 8.62 8.30
CA PRO A 119 -13.40 8.62 6.85
C PRO A 119 -12.15 8.11 6.13
N TRP A 120 -12.35 7.53 4.94
CA TRP A 120 -11.25 7.24 4.03
C TRP A 120 -10.73 8.52 3.38
N PHE A 121 -9.41 8.70 3.41
CA PHE A 121 -8.72 9.78 2.70
C PHE A 121 -7.98 9.21 1.51
N TYR A 122 -8.36 9.65 0.32
CA TYR A 122 -7.86 9.13 -0.93
C TYR A 122 -6.83 10.06 -1.58
N PHE A 123 -5.90 9.46 -2.30
CA PHE A 123 -4.89 10.16 -3.06
C PHE A 123 -4.52 9.43 -4.34
N ASN A 124 -4.07 10.20 -5.32
CA ASN A 124 -3.68 9.71 -6.63
C ASN A 124 -2.22 9.27 -6.61
N LEU A 125 -1.94 8.27 -7.43
CA LEU A 125 -0.65 7.60 -7.54
C LEU A 125 -0.22 7.53 -8.99
N LYS A 126 1.09 7.42 -9.21
CA LYS A 126 1.69 7.03 -10.48
C LYS A 126 2.58 5.82 -10.26
N TRP A 127 2.24 4.70 -10.89
CA TRP A 127 3.06 3.49 -10.81
C TRP A 127 4.38 3.67 -11.55
N ILE A 128 5.48 3.35 -10.87
CA ILE A 128 6.82 3.31 -11.46
C ILE A 128 7.15 1.86 -11.83
N THR A 129 7.04 0.96 -10.85
CA THR A 129 7.24 -0.48 -11.06
C THR A 129 6.14 -1.25 -10.35
N GLU A 130 5.44 -2.11 -11.09
CA GLU A 130 4.41 -3.02 -10.59
C GLU A 130 4.63 -4.41 -11.17
N TYR A 131 4.45 -5.46 -10.37
CA TYR A 131 4.68 -6.84 -10.81
C TYR A 131 3.40 -7.53 -11.26
N SER A 132 2.24 -7.10 -10.75
CA SER A 132 1.02 -7.90 -10.76
C SER A 132 0.46 -8.11 -12.17
N THR A 133 0.45 -7.06 -13.00
CA THR A 133 -0.13 -7.14 -14.35
C THR A 133 0.67 -8.07 -15.26
N GLN A 134 2.00 -8.11 -15.09
CA GLN A 134 2.90 -8.83 -16.01
C GLN A 134 3.35 -10.20 -15.49
N PHE A 135 3.38 -10.38 -14.16
CA PHE A 135 3.96 -11.56 -13.53
C PHE A 135 3.04 -12.21 -12.47
N GLY A 136 1.77 -11.77 -12.36
CA GLY A 136 0.80 -12.35 -11.43
C GLY A 136 1.17 -12.08 -9.97
N GLU A 137 1.31 -13.14 -9.16
CA GLU A 137 1.64 -13.02 -7.73
C GLU A 137 3.16 -12.94 -7.45
N GLN A 138 3.99 -12.88 -8.49
CA GLN A 138 5.43 -12.70 -8.32
C GLN A 138 5.74 -11.35 -7.66
N CYS A 139 6.75 -11.34 -6.80
CA CYS A 139 7.17 -10.16 -6.06
C CYS A 139 8.68 -10.19 -5.78
N PHE A 140 9.25 -9.05 -5.41
CA PHE A 140 10.63 -9.02 -4.95
C PHE A 140 10.73 -9.62 -3.52
N PRO A 141 11.51 -10.68 -3.31
CA PRO A 141 11.45 -11.47 -2.08
C PRO A 141 12.07 -10.77 -0.86
N PHE A 142 11.43 -10.90 0.31
CA PHE A 142 11.90 -10.30 1.57
C PHE A 142 13.30 -10.75 2.00
N GLN A 143 13.73 -11.95 1.62
CA GLN A 143 15.05 -12.47 1.95
C GLN A 143 16.17 -11.57 1.39
N LYS A 144 15.91 -10.86 0.29
CA LYS A 144 16.88 -9.93 -0.30
C LYS A 144 17.00 -8.61 0.47
N THR A 145 16.04 -8.31 1.33
CA THR A 145 15.98 -7.09 2.14
C THR A 145 16.07 -7.41 3.63
N ALA A 146 16.62 -8.56 4.00
CA ALA A 146 16.65 -9.04 5.38
C ALA A 146 17.50 -8.17 6.32
N ASN A 147 18.44 -7.41 5.76
CA ASN A 147 19.35 -6.53 6.51
C ASN A 147 18.92 -5.06 6.47
N PHE A 148 17.75 -4.74 5.91
CA PHE A 148 17.27 -3.37 5.80
C PHE A 148 16.43 -3.03 7.03
N TYR A 149 16.46 -1.77 7.43
CA TYR A 149 15.80 -1.28 8.63
C TYR A 149 14.94 -0.06 8.31
N CYS A 150 13.90 0.15 9.09
CA CYS A 150 13.17 1.41 9.14
C CYS A 150 13.94 2.40 10.01
N ILE A 151 13.52 3.67 9.99
CA ILE A 151 14.13 4.74 10.80
C ILE A 151 14.10 4.40 12.31
N ASP A 152 13.05 3.71 12.75
CA ASP A 152 12.88 3.26 14.15
C ASP A 152 13.69 1.99 14.50
N LYS A 153 14.59 1.55 13.62
CA LYS A 153 15.40 0.32 13.73
C LYS A 153 14.59 -0.98 13.68
N THR A 154 13.30 -0.94 13.32
CA THR A 154 12.54 -2.13 13.00
C THR A 154 13.03 -2.73 11.69
N LEU A 155 13.19 -4.06 11.63
CA LEU A 155 13.51 -4.73 10.36
C LEU A 155 12.47 -4.39 9.29
N LEU A 156 12.93 -4.11 8.08
CA LEU A 156 12.08 -3.63 7.00
C LEU A 156 10.95 -4.62 6.66
N ASN A 157 11.23 -5.92 6.66
CA ASN A 157 10.22 -6.95 6.41
C ASN A 157 9.15 -7.06 7.53
N LYS A 158 9.39 -6.44 8.69
CA LYS A 158 8.44 -6.28 9.81
C LYS A 158 7.80 -4.89 9.84
N ALA A 159 8.08 -4.03 8.85
CA ALA A 159 7.48 -2.71 8.77
C ALA A 159 5.96 -2.78 8.78
N ARG A 160 5.34 -1.91 9.57
CA ARG A 160 3.89 -1.74 9.59
C ARG A 160 3.45 -0.81 8.47
N ASN A 161 2.15 -0.76 8.24
CA ASN A 161 1.58 0.17 7.28
C ASN A 161 2.00 1.62 7.64
N TRP A 162 2.39 2.40 6.64
CA TRP A 162 2.87 3.77 6.76
C TRP A 162 4.16 3.98 7.57
N HIS A 163 4.94 2.92 7.81
CA HIS A 163 6.30 3.11 8.32
C HIS A 163 7.15 3.87 7.29
N GLU A 164 7.85 4.87 7.78
CA GLU A 164 8.84 5.61 7.01
C GLU A 164 10.20 4.89 7.06
N ILE A 165 10.91 4.95 5.95
CA ILE A 165 12.28 4.48 5.81
C ILE A 165 13.15 5.63 5.32
N ASP A 166 14.44 5.58 5.64
CA ASP A 166 15.39 6.58 5.17
C ASP A 166 15.55 6.51 3.64
N GLU A 167 16.05 7.60 3.06
CA GLU A 167 16.19 7.75 1.62
C GLU A 167 17.14 6.71 1.02
N GLU A 168 18.28 6.41 1.66
CA GLU A 168 19.26 5.44 1.16
C GLU A 168 18.63 4.04 1.06
N THR A 169 17.98 3.60 2.14
CA THR A 169 17.25 2.31 2.17
C THR A 169 16.14 2.27 1.11
N GLY A 170 15.39 3.36 0.95
CA GLY A 170 14.32 3.48 -0.03
C GLY A 170 14.80 3.39 -1.47
N GLN A 171 15.86 4.13 -1.80
CA GLN A 171 16.48 4.13 -3.13
C GLN A 171 17.05 2.75 -3.48
N GLU A 172 17.81 2.13 -2.58
CA GLU A 172 18.39 0.82 -2.83
C GLU A 172 17.30 -0.25 -2.97
N LEU A 173 16.22 -0.19 -2.20
CA LEU A 173 15.08 -1.09 -2.37
C LEU A 173 14.43 -0.95 -3.74
N CYS A 174 14.17 0.28 -4.19
CA CYS A 174 13.58 0.54 -5.50
C CYS A 174 14.49 0.01 -6.62
N LYS A 175 15.80 0.27 -6.53
CA LYS A 175 16.80 -0.23 -7.49
C LYS A 175 16.82 -1.76 -7.56
N GLN A 176 16.87 -2.45 -6.42
CA GLN A 176 16.88 -3.92 -6.41
C GLN A 176 15.59 -4.51 -6.99
N LYS A 177 14.45 -3.87 -6.74
CA LYS A 177 13.17 -4.24 -7.35
C LYS A 177 13.21 -4.07 -8.87
N ASP A 178 13.69 -2.94 -9.37
CA ASP A 178 13.80 -2.70 -10.81
C ASP A 178 14.73 -3.71 -11.50
N GLU A 179 15.87 -4.03 -10.89
CA GLU A 179 16.76 -5.08 -11.38
C GLU A 179 16.07 -6.45 -11.41
N HIS A 180 15.32 -6.79 -10.36
CA HIS A 180 14.57 -8.04 -10.30
C HIS A 180 13.47 -8.09 -11.36
N TYR A 181 12.74 -7.00 -11.55
CA TYR A 181 11.71 -6.84 -12.57
C TYR A 181 12.29 -7.04 -13.97
N LYS A 182 13.43 -6.38 -14.28
CA LYS A 182 14.15 -6.56 -15.55
C LYS A 182 14.58 -8.02 -15.77
N LYS A 183 15.05 -8.70 -14.72
CA LYS A 183 15.40 -10.13 -14.78
C LYS A 183 14.19 -11.01 -15.10
N LEU A 184 13.02 -10.75 -14.52
CA LEU A 184 11.79 -11.48 -14.82
C LEU A 184 11.34 -11.25 -16.27
N LYS A 185 11.32 -10.00 -16.71
CA LYS A 185 10.95 -9.62 -18.09
C LYS A 185 11.83 -10.30 -19.15
N ASN A 186 13.13 -10.38 -18.90
CA ASN A 186 14.06 -11.06 -19.80
C ASN A 186 13.87 -12.58 -19.84
N LYS A 187 13.44 -13.20 -18.72
CA LYS A 187 13.14 -14.64 -18.67
C LYS A 187 11.87 -14.99 -19.43
N THR A 188 10.80 -14.19 -19.29
CA THR A 188 9.54 -14.42 -20.03
C THR A 188 9.73 -14.21 -21.53
N GLY A 189 10.44 -13.16 -21.95
CA GLY A 189 10.71 -12.89 -23.37
C GLY A 189 11.57 -13.94 -24.08
N ARG A 190 12.38 -14.71 -23.34
CA ARG A 190 13.14 -15.85 -23.89
C ARG A 190 12.28 -17.10 -24.08
N LYS A 191 11.27 -17.33 -23.23
CA LYS A 191 10.37 -18.48 -23.35
C LYS A 191 9.46 -18.39 -24.57
N SER A 192 9.09 -17.19 -25.00
CA SER A 192 8.23 -16.96 -26.16
C SER A 192 8.93 -17.05 -27.52
N LYS A 193 10.26 -17.20 -27.57
CA LYS A 193 11.05 -17.28 -28.82
C LYS A 193 11.46 -18.71 -29.20
N THR A 194 11.04 -19.71 -28.42
CA THR A 194 11.43 -21.11 -28.60
C THR A 194 10.24 -21.98 -28.99
N THR A 195 9.26 -21.41 -29.68
CA THR A 195 8.07 -22.09 -30.23
C THR A 195 7.86 -21.61 -31.65
#